data_AF-A0A8C6L1V3-F1
#
_entry.id   AF-A0A8C6L1V3-F1
#
_cell.length_a   1.000
_cell.length_b   1.000
_cell.length_c   1.000
_cell.angle_alpha   90.00
_cell.angle_beta   90.00
_cell.angle_gamma   90.00
#
_symmetry.space_group_name_H-M   'P 1'
#
loop_
_entity.id
_entity.type
_entity.pdbx_description
1 polymer ?
#
loop_
_entity_poly.entity_id
_entity_poly.type
_entity_poly.pdbx_seq_one_letter_code
_entity_poly.pdbx_strand_id
1 'polypeptide(L)'
;MLAVFWSADFASCVLMLTLNWRTSTGLPLPSPSTNEDVFCTSLFKTLLTSITDLLKTVSNHCFFYFILFSFILFTPSVFCSRRSCVTNSSCMMPSDLSFSESDCRRNIMKDLAYYGAAIHSYLQSPLHMPEKEAPPLNSILRVIQTLRTSCSSTANRGTDSSEVEASGLWQGDSFTNRQKMCKMMRGFHVRTITINRAMGYISSGDHRK
;
A
#
# COMPACT_ATOMS: atom_id res chain seq x y z
N MET A 1 -11.34 -1.49 66.88
CA MET A 1 -12.38 -1.40 65.84
C MET A 1 -11.71 -0.79 64.62
N LEU A 2 -11.27 -1.63 63.69
CA LEU A 2 -10.60 -1.22 62.45
C LEU A 2 -11.67 -0.75 61.46
N ALA A 3 -11.69 0.52 61.11
CA ALA A 3 -12.47 1.03 59.99
C ALA A 3 -11.50 1.35 58.85
N VAL A 4 -11.53 0.48 57.85
CA VAL A 4 -10.81 0.58 56.59
C VAL A 4 -11.40 1.73 55.78
N PHE A 5 -10.64 2.80 55.58
CA PHE A 5 -10.96 3.88 54.64
C PHE A 5 -10.50 3.45 53.23
N TRP A 6 -11.41 2.84 52.47
CA TRP A 6 -11.29 2.57 51.03
C TRP A 6 -12.57 3.09 50.38
N SER A 7 -12.60 4.30 49.81
CA SER A 7 -13.73 4.70 48.95
C SER A 7 -13.51 5.94 48.06
N ALA A 8 -12.30 6.23 47.59
CA ALA A 8 -12.11 7.31 46.59
C ALA A 8 -11.73 6.76 45.20
N ASP A 9 -10.91 5.71 45.12
CA ASP A 9 -10.36 5.25 43.84
C ASP A 9 -11.35 4.43 42.99
N PHE A 10 -12.31 3.74 43.61
CA PHE A 10 -13.27 2.92 42.87
C PHE A 10 -14.27 3.75 42.06
N ALA A 11 -14.66 4.93 42.54
CA ALA A 11 -15.61 5.79 41.84
C ALA A 11 -15.01 6.41 40.55
N SER A 12 -13.71 6.70 40.56
CA SER A 12 -13.01 7.26 39.40
C SER A 12 -12.86 6.26 38.25
N CYS A 13 -12.68 4.97 38.55
CA CYS A 13 -12.55 3.93 37.53
C CYS A 13 -13.86 3.62 36.82
N VAL A 14 -15.00 3.70 37.52
CA VAL A 14 -16.33 3.45 36.93
C VAL A 14 -16.75 4.58 35.98
N LEU A 15 -16.41 5.83 36.29
CA LEU A 15 -16.67 7.00 35.42
C LEU A 15 -15.89 6.95 34.10
N MET A 16 -14.67 6.40 34.09
CA MET A 16 -13.88 6.25 32.86
C MET A 16 -14.38 5.13 31.94
N LEU A 17 -15.11 4.15 32.47
CA LEU A 17 -15.70 3.07 31.66
C LEU A 17 -17.00 3.51 30.97
N THR A 18 -17.78 4.42 31.58
CA THR A 18 -19.05 4.90 30.99
C THR A 18 -18.85 5.94 29.88
N LEU A 19 -17.73 6.67 29.87
CA LEU A 19 -17.38 7.63 28.83
C LEU A 19 -16.85 6.99 27.52
N ASN A 20 -16.55 5.69 27.53
CA ASN A 20 -16.07 4.96 26.35
C ASN A 20 -17.18 4.25 25.57
N TRP A 21 -18.45 4.49 25.90
CA TRP A 21 -19.57 4.00 25.09
C TRP A 21 -19.74 4.86 23.82
N ARG A 22 -18.72 4.88 22.97
CA ARG A 22 -18.96 5.18 21.57
C ARG A 22 -19.67 3.97 21.00
N THR A 23 -20.97 4.12 20.76
CA THR A 23 -21.70 3.21 19.87
C THR A 23 -20.92 3.14 18.57
N SER A 24 -20.29 2.00 18.30
CA SER A 24 -19.85 1.66 16.96
C SER A 24 -21.12 1.61 16.12
N THR A 25 -21.45 2.72 15.47
CA THR A 25 -22.52 2.74 14.48
C THR A 25 -22.01 1.93 13.30
N GLY A 26 -22.43 0.67 13.21
CA GLY A 26 -22.33 -0.08 11.97
C GLY A 26 -23.05 0.72 10.90
N LEU A 27 -22.28 1.31 9.99
CA LEU A 27 -22.84 2.05 8.87
C LEU A 27 -23.59 1.06 7.96
N PRO A 28 -24.68 1.49 7.31
CA PRO A 28 -25.39 0.66 6.35
C PRO A 28 -24.41 0.18 5.27
N LEU A 29 -24.53 -1.10 4.90
CA LEU A 29 -23.77 -1.70 3.81
C LEU A 29 -23.90 -0.82 2.55
N PRO A 30 -22.78 -0.47 1.89
CA PRO A 30 -22.81 0.32 0.67
C PRO A 30 -23.61 -0.36 -0.44
N SER A 31 -24.17 0.49 -1.32
CA SER A 31 -24.80 0.13 -2.59
C SER A 31 -23.98 -0.94 -3.35
N PRO A 32 -24.62 -1.89 -4.07
CA PRO A 32 -23.91 -2.93 -4.79
C PRO A 32 -22.82 -2.34 -5.69
N SER A 33 -21.58 -2.69 -5.37
CA SER A 33 -20.41 -2.40 -6.19
C SER A 33 -20.62 -2.96 -7.60
N THR A 34 -20.17 -2.23 -8.62
CA THR A 34 -20.20 -2.73 -9.99
C THR A 34 -19.36 -4.01 -10.12
N ASN A 35 -19.66 -4.87 -11.10
CA ASN A 35 -18.87 -6.08 -11.36
C ASN A 35 -17.39 -5.76 -11.61
N GLU A 36 -17.10 -4.60 -12.20
CA GLU A 36 -15.74 -4.10 -12.44
C GLU A 36 -15.01 -3.75 -11.12
N ASP A 37 -15.69 -3.07 -10.18
CA ASP A 37 -15.11 -2.73 -8.88
C ASP A 37 -14.78 -3.98 -8.05
N VAL A 38 -15.63 -5.01 -8.10
CA VAL A 38 -15.38 -6.31 -7.43
C VAL A 38 -14.18 -7.02 -8.04
N PHE A 39 -14.11 -7.07 -9.38
CA PHE A 39 -13.01 -7.69 -10.10
C PHE A 39 -11.67 -7.02 -9.78
N CYS A 40 -11.61 -5.69 -9.85
CA CYS A 40 -10.40 -4.93 -9.55
C CYS A 40 -9.98 -5.07 -8.09
N THR A 41 -10.92 -5.02 -7.15
CA THR A 41 -10.64 -5.26 -5.73
C THR A 41 -10.06 -6.65 -5.49
N SER A 42 -10.56 -7.67 -6.18
CA SER A 42 -10.03 -9.03 -6.12
C SER A 42 -8.59 -9.12 -6.66
N LEU A 43 -8.30 -8.45 -7.77
CA LEU A 43 -6.94 -8.40 -8.33
C LEU A 43 -5.95 -7.68 -7.40
N PHE A 44 -6.35 -6.58 -6.75
CA PHE A 44 -5.48 -5.89 -5.78
C PHE A 44 -5.17 -6.76 -4.56
N LYS A 45 -6.14 -7.58 -4.10
CA LYS A 45 -5.89 -8.57 -3.04
C LYS A 45 -4.94 -9.66 -3.52
N THR A 46 -5.14 -10.16 -4.73
CA THR A 46 -4.23 -11.14 -5.36
C THR A 46 -2.80 -10.60 -5.43
N LEU A 47 -2.62 -9.33 -5.80
CA LEU A 47 -1.31 -8.68 -5.82
C LEU A 47 -0.67 -8.67 -4.42
N LEU A 48 -1.43 -8.28 -3.39
CA LEU A 48 -0.95 -8.26 -2.00
C LEU A 48 -0.50 -9.65 -1.54
N THR A 49 -1.34 -10.67 -1.76
CA THR A 49 -1.02 -12.05 -1.39
C THR A 49 0.22 -12.55 -2.12
N SER A 50 0.31 -12.31 -3.44
CA SER A 50 1.46 -12.74 -4.25
C SER A 50 2.78 -12.13 -3.74
N ILE A 51 2.78 -10.83 -3.42
CA ILE A 51 3.96 -10.15 -2.86
C ILE A 51 4.27 -10.67 -1.46
N THR A 52 3.25 -10.91 -0.63
CA THR A 52 3.40 -11.45 0.72
C THR A 52 4.07 -12.82 0.68
N ASP A 53 3.62 -13.70 -0.21
CA ASP A 53 4.15 -15.06 -0.34
C ASP A 53 5.56 -15.09 -0.96
N LEU A 54 5.83 -14.19 -1.92
CA LEU A 54 7.20 -13.93 -2.37
C LEU A 54 8.07 -13.54 -1.17
N LEU A 55 7.66 -12.55 -0.37
CA LEU A 55 8.46 -12.08 0.76
C LEU A 55 8.66 -13.13 1.86
N LYS A 56 7.71 -14.04 2.10
CA LYS A 56 7.93 -15.19 2.99
C LYS A 56 9.03 -16.10 2.47
N THR A 57 8.98 -16.45 1.19
CA THR A 57 9.95 -17.32 0.52
C THR A 57 11.33 -16.66 0.44
N VAL A 58 11.34 -15.38 0.08
CA VAL A 58 12.52 -14.56 -0.15
C VAL A 58 13.15 -14.08 1.16
N SER A 59 12.40 -14.06 2.28
CA SER A 59 12.95 -13.71 3.61
C SER A 59 14.20 -14.52 3.90
N ASN A 60 14.16 -15.85 3.71
CA ASN A 60 15.28 -16.77 3.89
C ASN A 60 16.49 -16.53 2.95
N HIS A 61 16.30 -15.73 1.90
CA HIS A 61 17.24 -15.51 0.80
C HIS A 61 17.74 -14.06 0.72
N CYS A 62 17.06 -13.13 1.41
CA CYS A 62 17.40 -11.72 1.54
C CYS A 62 17.87 -11.33 2.96
N PHE A 63 18.21 -12.32 3.80
CA PHE A 63 18.29 -12.17 5.26
C PHE A 63 19.45 -11.28 5.76
N PHE A 64 20.39 -10.84 4.92
CA PHE A 64 21.65 -10.28 5.46
C PHE A 64 21.68 -8.78 5.81
N TYR A 65 20.65 -7.97 5.54
CA TYR A 65 20.70 -6.55 5.91
C TYR A 65 19.38 -6.04 6.50
N PHE A 66 19.22 -6.32 7.79
CA PHE A 66 18.20 -5.73 8.67
C PHE A 66 18.48 -4.27 9.04
N ILE A 67 19.70 -3.76 8.77
CA ILE A 67 20.16 -2.46 9.24
C ILE A 67 20.49 -1.54 8.06
N LEU A 68 19.47 -1.20 7.28
CA LEU A 68 19.29 0.15 6.74
C LEU A 68 17.92 0.14 6.06
N PHE A 69 16.89 0.38 6.86
CA PHE A 69 15.62 0.92 6.37
C PHE A 69 15.87 2.36 5.88
N SER A 70 16.81 2.54 4.95
CA SER A 70 16.80 3.71 4.10
C SER A 70 15.58 3.52 3.23
N PHE A 71 14.46 4.09 3.67
CA PHE A 71 13.31 4.27 2.83
C PHE A 71 13.83 4.91 1.54
N ILE A 72 13.92 4.13 0.45
CA ILE A 72 13.61 4.71 -0.84
C ILE A 72 12.10 4.90 -0.79
N LEU A 73 11.70 5.92 -0.02
CA LEU A 73 10.39 6.50 -0.11
C LEU A 73 10.42 7.15 -1.48
N PHE A 74 10.09 6.39 -2.53
CA PHE A 74 9.61 7.03 -3.73
C PHE A 74 8.36 7.74 -3.26
N THR A 75 8.48 9.03 -2.95
CA THR A 75 7.37 9.90 -2.62
C THR A 75 6.75 10.32 -3.94
N PRO A 76 5.55 9.83 -4.24
CA PRO A 76 4.45 10.73 -4.47
C PRO A 76 3.77 10.83 -3.11
N SER A 77 4.23 11.76 -2.29
CA SER A 77 3.35 12.31 -1.25
C SER A 77 2.04 12.68 -1.95
N VAL A 78 0.91 12.28 -1.35
CA VAL A 78 -0.47 12.41 -1.86
C VAL A 78 -0.99 11.15 -2.56
N PHE A 79 -1.18 10.04 -1.82
CA PHE A 79 -1.75 8.83 -2.42
C PHE A 79 -3.19 9.06 -2.87
N CYS A 80 -4.01 9.76 -2.08
CA CYS A 80 -5.44 10.03 -2.41
C CYS A 80 -5.97 11.37 -1.86
N SER A 81 -5.10 12.20 -1.27
CA SER A 81 -5.44 13.54 -0.74
C SER A 81 -4.23 14.46 -0.85
N ARG A 82 -4.42 15.68 -1.38
CA ARG A 82 -3.43 16.76 -1.27
C ARG A 82 -3.18 16.94 0.23
N ARG A 83 -1.96 16.76 0.72
CA ARG A 83 -1.65 16.94 2.14
C ARG A 83 -0.40 17.80 2.22
N SER A 84 -0.60 19.10 2.43
CA SER A 84 0.47 19.96 2.92
C SER A 84 0.55 19.69 4.43
N CYS A 85 1.53 18.92 4.87
CA CYS A 85 1.87 18.89 6.29
C CYS A 85 2.59 20.20 6.58
N VAL A 86 1.85 21.23 7.01
CA VAL A 86 2.48 22.42 7.57
C VAL A 86 3.13 21.97 8.88
N THR A 87 4.44 22.16 8.96
CA THR A 87 5.27 22.01 10.14
C THR A 87 4.69 22.87 11.26
N ASN A 88 3.94 22.27 12.19
CA ASN A 88 4.04 22.52 13.62
C ASN A 88 3.17 21.51 14.39
N SER A 89 3.71 21.12 15.54
CA SER A 89 3.30 20.02 16.40
C SER A 89 1.89 20.16 16.96
N SER A 90 0.89 19.62 16.26
CA SER A 90 -0.36 19.08 16.81
C SER A 90 -1.18 18.49 15.68
N CYS A 91 -1.69 17.26 15.83
CA CYS A 91 -2.68 16.69 14.92
C CYS A 91 -4.05 17.38 15.13
N MET A 92 -4.12 18.70 14.97
CA MET A 92 -5.40 19.40 14.80
C MET A 92 -5.84 19.20 13.36
N MET A 93 -7.13 18.93 13.17
CA MET A 93 -7.72 18.63 11.87
C MET A 93 -7.32 19.68 10.82
N PRO A 94 -6.61 19.29 9.75
CA PRO A 94 -6.32 20.20 8.65
C PRO A 94 -7.58 20.43 7.82
N SER A 95 -7.77 21.69 7.43
CA SER A 95 -8.88 22.22 6.62
C SER A 95 -9.06 21.48 5.28
N ASP A 96 -10.32 21.20 4.95
CA ASP A 96 -10.94 20.85 3.66
C ASP A 96 -10.02 20.62 2.46
N LEU A 97 -9.40 19.44 2.39
CA LEU A 97 -8.88 18.90 1.14
C LEU A 97 -9.73 17.68 0.77
N SER A 98 -10.60 17.88 -0.22
CA SER A 98 -11.53 16.85 -0.69
C SER A 98 -10.78 15.65 -1.25
N PHE A 99 -11.26 14.45 -0.90
CA PHE A 99 -10.77 13.20 -1.48
C PHE A 99 -11.09 13.19 -2.98
N SER A 100 -10.09 12.90 -3.81
CA SER A 100 -10.24 12.78 -5.25
C SER A 100 -10.06 11.31 -5.65
N GLU A 101 -11.18 10.64 -5.95
CA GLU A 101 -11.17 9.23 -6.38
C GLU A 101 -10.31 9.05 -7.64
N SER A 102 -10.42 9.97 -8.61
CA SER A 102 -9.69 9.94 -9.87
C SER A 102 -8.18 10.11 -9.66
N ASP A 103 -7.75 11.06 -8.82
CA ASP A 103 -6.34 11.27 -8.52
C ASP A 103 -5.75 10.06 -7.77
N CYS A 104 -6.51 9.51 -6.82
CA CYS A 104 -6.14 8.32 -6.07
C CYS A 104 -5.91 7.13 -7.00
N ARG A 105 -6.87 6.82 -7.89
CA ARG A 105 -6.73 5.75 -8.89
C ARG A 105 -5.57 6.01 -9.84
N ARG A 106 -5.36 7.25 -10.29
CA ARG A 106 -4.22 7.61 -11.15
C ARG A 106 -2.88 7.36 -10.46
N ASN A 107 -2.74 7.76 -9.19
CA ASN A 107 -1.51 7.56 -8.43
C ASN A 107 -1.24 6.07 -8.16
N ILE A 108 -2.28 5.27 -7.88
CA ILE A 108 -2.17 3.80 -7.80
C ILE A 108 -1.61 3.24 -9.11
N MET A 109 -2.14 3.68 -10.27
CA MET A 109 -1.67 3.20 -11.57
C MET A 109 -0.21 3.60 -11.87
N LYS A 110 0.24 4.78 -11.40
CA LYS A 110 1.64 5.21 -11.50
C LYS A 110 2.55 4.33 -10.64
N ASP A 111 2.16 4.02 -9.41
CA ASP A 111 2.89 3.08 -8.55
C ASP A 111 3.01 1.70 -9.24
N LEU A 112 1.90 1.16 -9.77
CA LEU A 112 1.91 -0.12 -10.49
C LEU A 112 2.79 -0.08 -11.75
N ALA A 113 2.79 1.03 -12.49
CA ALA A 113 3.65 1.21 -13.66
C ALA A 113 5.13 1.18 -13.25
N TYR A 114 5.48 1.88 -12.17
CA TYR A 114 6.84 1.93 -11.65
C TYR A 114 7.35 0.56 -11.23
N TYR A 115 6.60 -0.13 -10.35
CA TYR A 115 7.02 -1.44 -9.86
C TYR A 115 7.02 -2.49 -10.98
N GLY A 116 6.07 -2.42 -11.92
CA GLY A 116 6.05 -3.28 -13.10
C GLY A 116 7.29 -3.11 -13.97
N ALA A 117 7.68 -1.87 -14.27
CA ALA A 117 8.88 -1.56 -15.06
C ALA A 117 10.16 -2.02 -14.33
N ALA A 118 10.25 -1.79 -13.02
CA ALA A 118 11.40 -2.19 -12.23
C ALA A 118 11.56 -3.72 -12.16
N ILE A 119 10.48 -4.46 -11.91
CA ILE A 119 10.47 -5.94 -11.92
C ILE A 119 10.88 -6.46 -13.30
N HIS A 120 10.28 -5.92 -14.36
CA HIS A 120 10.60 -6.32 -15.74
C HIS A 120 12.08 -6.11 -16.06
N SER A 121 12.62 -4.92 -15.75
CA SER A 121 14.02 -4.61 -15.98
C SER A 121 14.98 -5.48 -15.15
N TYR A 122 14.60 -5.87 -13.94
CA TYR A 122 15.40 -6.78 -13.11
C TYR A 122 15.50 -8.17 -13.75
N LEU A 123 14.39 -8.67 -14.29
CA LEU A 123 14.33 -9.96 -14.97
C LEU A 123 15.16 -10.00 -16.26
N GLN A 124 15.50 -8.83 -16.82
CA GLN A 124 16.42 -8.69 -17.95
C GLN A 124 17.89 -8.54 -17.51
N SER A 125 18.15 -8.33 -16.21
CA SER A 125 19.50 -8.25 -15.65
C SER A 125 20.07 -9.64 -15.31
N PRO A 126 21.39 -9.78 -15.07
CA PRO A 126 21.98 -11.03 -14.64
C PRO A 126 21.43 -11.49 -13.28
N LEU A 127 20.60 -12.54 -13.29
CA LEU A 127 20.03 -13.16 -12.09
C LEU A 127 21.00 -14.16 -11.46
N HIS A 128 20.94 -14.31 -10.13
CA HIS A 128 21.76 -15.29 -9.42
C HIS A 128 21.19 -16.71 -9.55
N MET A 129 19.88 -16.86 -9.34
CA MET A 129 19.15 -18.13 -9.50
C MET A 129 17.87 -17.91 -10.32
N PRO A 130 17.97 -17.86 -11.67
CA PRO A 130 16.83 -17.58 -12.56
C PRO A 130 15.61 -18.45 -12.28
N GLU A 131 15.82 -19.74 -12.04
CA GLU A 131 14.74 -20.72 -11.78
C GLU A 131 13.95 -20.44 -10.49
N LYS A 132 14.56 -19.76 -9.51
CA LYS A 132 13.90 -19.42 -8.24
C LYS A 132 13.39 -17.99 -8.21
N GLU A 133 14.10 -17.08 -8.86
CA GLU A 133 13.79 -15.65 -8.83
C GLU A 133 12.74 -15.26 -9.88
N ALA A 134 12.85 -15.79 -11.10
CA ALA A 134 12.00 -15.36 -12.20
C ALA A 134 10.53 -15.79 -12.07
N PRO A 135 10.18 -17.04 -11.71
CA PRO A 135 8.78 -17.46 -11.68
C PRO A 135 7.87 -16.61 -10.76
N PRO A 136 8.22 -16.32 -9.50
CA PRO A 136 7.33 -15.54 -8.64
C PRO A 136 7.26 -14.07 -9.05
N LEU A 137 8.37 -13.50 -9.56
CA LEU A 137 8.39 -12.13 -10.10
C LEU A 137 7.54 -12.01 -11.38
N ASN A 138 7.60 -13.00 -12.28
CA ASN A 138 6.74 -13.06 -13.47
C ASN A 138 5.26 -13.17 -13.12
N SER A 139 4.92 -13.93 -12.06
CA SER A 139 3.55 -14.02 -11.55
C SER A 139 3.03 -12.65 -11.10
N ILE A 140 3.82 -11.93 -10.30
CA ILE A 140 3.50 -10.57 -9.85
C ILE A 140 3.38 -9.60 -11.04
N LEU A 141 4.32 -9.66 -11.99
CA LEU A 141 4.30 -8.85 -13.20
C LEU A 141 3.00 -9.03 -13.99
N ARG A 142 2.53 -10.27 -14.14
CA ARG A 142 1.27 -10.60 -14.81
C ARG A 142 0.07 -9.97 -14.10
N VAL A 143 0.02 -10.05 -12.77
CA VAL A 143 -1.06 -9.42 -11.98
C VAL A 143 -1.05 -7.89 -12.15
N ILE A 144 0.13 -7.27 -12.13
CA ILE A 144 0.30 -5.83 -12.38
C ILE A 144 -0.20 -5.45 -13.77
N GLN A 145 0.15 -6.21 -14.80
CA GLN A 145 -0.29 -5.97 -16.18
C GLN A 145 -1.81 -6.04 -16.28
N THR A 146 -2.43 -7.09 -15.74
CA THR A 146 -3.89 -7.23 -15.72
C THR A 146 -4.57 -6.08 -14.97
N LEU A 147 -4.06 -5.67 -13.81
CA LEU A 147 -4.57 -4.51 -13.07
C LEU A 147 -4.51 -3.24 -13.92
N ARG A 148 -3.38 -2.99 -14.60
CA ARG A 148 -3.21 -1.80 -15.42
C ARG A 148 -4.10 -1.79 -16.66
N THR A 149 -4.37 -2.95 -17.27
CA THR A 149 -5.22 -3.02 -18.46
C THR A 149 -6.71 -3.01 -18.14
N SER A 150 -7.11 -3.66 -17.05
CA SER A 150 -8.52 -3.90 -16.74
C SER A 150 -9.11 -2.93 -15.72
N CYS A 151 -8.27 -2.25 -14.92
CA CYS A 151 -8.71 -1.36 -13.84
C CYS A 151 -8.35 0.11 -14.06
N SER A 152 -7.75 0.47 -15.19
CA SER A 152 -7.51 1.86 -15.57
C SER A 152 -8.78 2.47 -16.18
N SER A 153 -9.31 3.55 -15.60
CA SER A 153 -10.41 4.30 -16.21
C SER A 153 -9.99 4.89 -17.57
N THR A 154 -10.86 4.79 -18.58
CA THR A 154 -10.65 5.27 -19.96
C THR A 154 -10.34 6.78 -20.06
N ALA A 155 -10.68 7.58 -19.04
CA ALA A 155 -10.33 9.00 -18.93
C ALA A 155 -8.82 9.27 -18.74
N ASN A 156 -8.02 8.27 -18.37
CA ASN A 156 -6.57 8.38 -18.16
C ASN A 156 -5.73 7.99 -19.40
N ARG A 157 -6.34 7.90 -20.60
CA ARG A 157 -5.63 7.59 -21.86
C ARG A 157 -4.92 8.82 -22.47
N GLY A 158 -5.01 9.98 -21.82
CA GLY A 158 -4.27 11.18 -22.20
C GLY A 158 -2.92 11.26 -21.48
N THR A 159 -1.85 11.08 -22.26
CA THR A 159 -0.52 11.72 -22.08
C THR A 159 0.13 11.67 -20.68
N ASP A 160 0.04 10.56 -19.96
CA ASP A 160 0.93 10.27 -18.82
C ASP A 160 1.84 9.09 -19.18
N SER A 161 2.44 9.13 -20.38
CA SER A 161 3.64 8.38 -20.70
C SER A 161 4.84 9.03 -19.99
N SER A 162 4.78 9.18 -18.67
CA SER A 162 6.04 9.22 -17.92
C SER A 162 6.56 7.79 -18.02
N GLU A 163 7.37 7.53 -19.03
CA GLU A 163 8.23 6.36 -19.05
C GLU A 163 8.91 6.34 -17.69
N VAL A 164 8.51 5.39 -16.84
CA VAL A 164 9.25 5.16 -15.63
C VAL A 164 10.56 4.55 -16.10
N GLU A 165 11.58 5.38 -16.19
CA GLU A 165 12.94 4.93 -16.42
C GLU A 165 13.39 4.09 -15.22
N ALA A 166 13.11 2.79 -15.32
CA ALA A 166 13.82 1.76 -14.57
C ALA A 166 15.20 1.46 -15.20
N SER A 167 15.53 2.10 -16.33
CA SER A 167 16.84 2.08 -16.97
C SER A 167 17.90 2.52 -15.95
N GLY A 168 18.92 1.69 -15.77
CA GLY A 168 20.01 1.96 -14.83
C GLY A 168 19.78 1.55 -13.37
N LEU A 169 18.60 1.04 -13.00
CA LEU A 169 18.33 0.60 -11.63
C LEU A 169 19.21 -0.59 -11.18
N TRP A 170 19.58 -1.44 -12.14
CA TRP A 170 20.24 -2.73 -11.94
C TRP A 170 21.70 -2.78 -12.45
N GLN A 171 22.44 -1.68 -12.33
CA GLN A 171 23.84 -1.58 -12.77
C GLN A 171 24.87 -2.34 -11.90
N GLY A 172 24.43 -3.00 -10.82
CA GLY A 172 25.32 -3.77 -9.94
C GLY A 172 25.57 -5.20 -10.42
N ASP A 173 26.40 -5.94 -9.68
CA ASP A 173 26.47 -7.38 -9.81
C ASP A 173 25.16 -8.07 -9.36
N SER A 174 25.03 -9.37 -9.64
CA SER A 174 23.83 -10.14 -9.31
C SER A 174 23.50 -10.13 -7.81
N PHE A 175 24.51 -10.09 -6.95
CA PHE A 175 24.33 -10.01 -5.50
C PHE A 175 23.74 -8.67 -5.06
N THR A 176 24.31 -7.56 -5.53
CA THR A 176 23.90 -6.19 -5.24
C THR A 176 22.51 -5.90 -5.80
N ASN A 177 22.24 -6.34 -7.04
CA ASN A 177 20.92 -6.19 -7.66
C ASN A 177 19.87 -6.99 -6.91
N ARG A 178 20.18 -8.22 -6.50
CA ARG A 178 19.27 -9.03 -5.67
C ARG A 178 18.94 -8.34 -4.37
N GLN A 179 19.93 -7.76 -3.67
CA GLN A 179 19.69 -6.98 -2.45
C GLN A 179 18.77 -5.77 -2.71
N LYS A 180 19.00 -5.02 -3.79
CA LYS A 180 18.14 -3.91 -4.20
C LYS A 180 16.71 -4.39 -4.47
N MET A 181 16.55 -5.51 -5.17
CA MET A 181 15.25 -6.12 -5.43
C MET A 181 14.54 -6.53 -4.14
N CYS A 182 15.25 -7.12 -3.18
CA CYS A 182 14.71 -7.43 -1.85
C CYS A 182 14.11 -6.17 -1.17
N LYS A 183 14.86 -5.06 -1.18
CA LYS A 183 14.42 -3.78 -0.61
C LYS A 183 13.20 -3.22 -1.36
N MET A 184 13.23 -3.28 -2.69
CA MET A 184 12.14 -2.84 -3.54
C MET A 184 10.84 -3.61 -3.26
N MET A 185 10.90 -4.95 -3.19
CA MET A 185 9.70 -5.76 -2.94
C MET A 185 9.13 -5.55 -1.53
N ARG A 186 9.97 -5.27 -0.53
CA ARG A 186 9.50 -4.86 0.80
C ARG A 186 8.79 -3.51 0.77
N GLY A 187 9.35 -2.52 0.06
CA GLY A 187 8.70 -1.24 -0.16
C GLY A 187 7.36 -1.41 -0.90
N PHE A 188 7.34 -2.25 -1.93
CA PHE A 188 6.15 -2.53 -2.71
C PHE A 188 5.07 -3.23 -1.90
N HIS A 189 5.43 -4.12 -0.97
CA HIS A 189 4.49 -4.74 -0.05
C HIS A 189 3.77 -3.70 0.80
N VAL A 190 4.51 -2.76 1.41
CA VAL A 190 3.92 -1.67 2.20
C VAL A 190 3.01 -0.81 1.32
N ARG A 191 3.44 -0.46 0.10
CA ARG A 191 2.61 0.27 -0.86
C ARG A 191 1.34 -0.48 -1.22
N THR A 192 1.42 -1.80 -1.44
CA THR A 192 0.28 -2.64 -1.81
C THR A 192 -0.73 -2.79 -0.68
N ILE A 193 -0.29 -2.80 0.58
CA ILE A 193 -1.20 -2.71 1.74
C ILE A 193 -1.99 -1.39 1.69
N THR A 194 -1.30 -0.27 1.46
CA THR A 194 -1.95 1.05 1.35
C THR A 194 -2.90 1.11 0.15
N ILE A 195 -2.51 0.58 -1.01
CA ILE A 195 -3.36 0.43 -2.19
C ILE A 195 -4.63 -0.34 -1.85
N ASN A 196 -4.51 -1.50 -1.19
CA ASN A 196 -5.67 -2.32 -0.84
C ASN A 196 -6.63 -1.59 0.11
N ARG A 197 -6.11 -0.81 1.06
CA ARG A 197 -6.94 0.04 1.93
C ARG A 197 -7.67 1.12 1.14
N ALA A 198 -6.97 1.81 0.25
CA ALA A 198 -7.56 2.85 -0.60
C ALA A 198 -8.65 2.28 -1.52
N MET A 199 -8.38 1.13 -2.16
CA MET A 199 -9.37 0.47 -3.01
C MET A 199 -10.57 -0.06 -2.23
N GLY A 200 -10.36 -0.54 -1.00
CA GLY A 200 -11.45 -0.90 -0.09
C GLY A 200 -12.34 0.30 0.26
N TYR A 201 -11.73 1.46 0.56
CA TYR A 201 -12.43 2.70 0.84
C TYR A 201 -13.19 3.25 -0.38
N ILE A 202 -12.60 3.18 -1.58
CA ILE A 202 -13.28 3.56 -2.82
C ILE A 202 -14.47 2.63 -3.08
N SER A 203 -14.28 1.32 -2.89
CA SER A 203 -15.32 0.32 -3.14
C SER A 203 -16.48 0.40 -2.14
N SER A 204 -16.23 0.89 -0.92
CA SER A 204 -17.29 1.14 0.05
C SER A 204 -18.09 2.41 -0.26
N GLY A 205 -17.62 3.27 -1.16
CA GLY A 205 -18.29 4.52 -1.51
C GLY A 205 -18.38 5.52 -0.33
N ASP A 206 -17.65 5.29 0.76
CA ASP A 206 -17.70 6.14 1.96
C ASP A 206 -17.22 7.57 1.68
N HIS A 207 -16.40 7.76 0.64
CA HIS A 207 -15.95 9.08 0.18
C HIS A 207 -17.02 9.91 -0.52
N ARG A 208 -18.18 9.34 -0.84
CA ARG A 208 -19.31 10.02 -1.49
C ARG A 208 -20.37 10.51 -0.51
N LYS A 209 -20.18 10.25 0.79
CA LYS A 209 -21.07 10.65 1.88
C LYS A 209 -20.68 12.03 2.41
#